data_AF-A0A5C6TX58-F1
#
_entry.id   AF-A0A5C6TX58-F1
#
_cell.length_a   1.000
_cell.length_b   1.000
_cell.length_c   1.000
_cell.angle_alpha   90.00
_cell.angle_beta   90.00
_cell.angle_gamma   90.00
#
_symmetry.space_group_name_H-M   'P 1'
#
loop_
_entity.id
_entity.type
_entity.pdbx_description
1 polymer ?
#
loop_
_entity_poly.entity_id
_entity_poly.type
_entity_poly.pdbx_seq_one_letter_code
_entity_poly.pdbx_strand_id
1 'polypeptide(L)'
;MTVVNLGADERQEANVRVVEGNACALPFDDNSFDVVHSNSVIEHVGHWREMEMMAREVRRLAPNYFVQTPNIWFPIEPHFKLPFVHWLPEQTRAALVQAAGRSKKFADAGEATQYVQRISLLSAAQVRCLFPDARIWRERVLGVTKSLVAERFEGPGLSRAPNDNP
;
A
#
# COMPACT_ATOMS: atom_id res chain seq x y z
N MET A 1 -10.53 17.90 2.44
CA MET A 1 -9.67 16.73 2.21
C MET A 1 -8.24 17.12 2.51
N THR A 2 -7.50 16.28 3.23
CA THR A 2 -6.05 16.47 3.46
C THR A 2 -5.29 15.38 2.73
N VAL A 3 -4.26 15.77 1.96
CA VAL A 3 -3.37 14.85 1.24
C VAL A 3 -1.98 14.99 1.84
N VAL A 4 -1.34 13.86 2.14
CA VAL A 4 0.01 13.85 2.70
C VAL A 4 0.92 13.05 1.79
N ASN A 5 2.05 13.64 1.44
CA ASN A 5 3.08 13.04 0.59
C ASN A 5 4.46 13.45 1.09
N LEU A 6 5.46 12.59 0.90
CA LEU A 6 6.86 12.94 1.11
C LEU A 6 7.32 13.97 0.06
N GLY A 7 8.00 15.03 0.50
CA GLY A 7 8.55 16.06 -0.39
C GLY A 7 7.49 16.88 -1.13
N ALA A 8 6.27 16.99 -0.59
CA ALA A 8 5.21 17.77 -1.21
C ALA A 8 5.34 19.26 -0.89
N ASP A 9 5.11 20.12 -1.88
CA ASP A 9 4.93 21.54 -1.64
C ASP A 9 3.62 21.79 -0.89
N GLU A 10 3.75 22.27 0.35
CA GLU A 10 2.60 22.58 1.19
C GLU A 10 1.73 23.65 0.55
N ARG A 11 0.44 23.37 0.45
CA ARG A 11 -0.53 24.31 -0.11
C ARG A 11 -1.92 24.10 0.44
N GLN A 12 -2.67 25.19 0.48
CA GLN A 12 -4.08 25.20 0.84
C GLN A 12 -4.89 25.71 -0.34
N GLU A 13 -5.79 24.86 -0.85
CA GLU A 13 -6.81 25.18 -1.85
C GLU A 13 -8.19 25.13 -1.17
N ALA A 14 -9.26 25.51 -1.87
CA ALA A 14 -10.59 25.73 -1.28
C ALA A 14 -11.10 24.55 -0.41
N ASN A 15 -10.88 23.31 -0.85
CA ASN A 15 -11.33 22.09 -0.18
C ASN A 15 -10.22 21.04 0.00
N VAL A 16 -8.97 21.37 -0.37
CA VAL A 16 -7.82 20.47 -0.33
C VAL A 16 -6.66 21.13 0.41
N ARG A 17 -6.15 20.46 1.43
CA ARG A 17 -4.90 20.80 2.10
C ARG A 17 -3.85 19.76 1.72
N VAL A 18 -2.70 20.19 1.22
CA VAL A 18 -1.56 19.31 0.96
C VAL A 18 -0.47 19.60 1.97
N VAL A 19 0.02 18.55 2.62
CA VAL A 19 1.00 18.62 3.70
C VAL A 19 2.18 17.71 3.36
N GLU A 20 3.39 18.16 3.65
CA GLU A 20 4.56 17.28 3.59
C GLU A 20 4.52 16.32 4.79
N GLY A 21 4.67 15.01 4.57
CA GLY A 21 4.72 14.08 5.69
C GLY A 21 5.00 12.64 5.32
N ASN A 22 5.45 11.90 6.33
CA ASN A 22 5.70 10.46 6.25
C ASN A 22 4.47 9.70 6.75
N ALA A 23 3.92 8.80 5.94
CA ALA A 23 2.76 7.96 6.31
C ALA A 23 3.00 7.08 7.54
N CYS A 24 4.26 6.86 7.96
CA CYS A 24 4.63 6.15 9.18
C CYS A 24 4.62 7.01 10.46
N ALA A 25 4.53 8.34 10.33
CA ALA A 25 4.53 9.28 11.44
C ALA A 25 3.88 10.60 11.00
N LEU A 26 2.54 10.63 11.00
CA LEU A 26 1.75 11.75 10.54
C LEU A 26 1.54 12.78 11.66
N PRO A 27 1.67 14.09 11.37
CA PRO A 27 1.62 15.15 12.38
C PRO A 27 0.17 15.58 12.71
N PHE A 28 -0.72 14.60 12.95
CA PHE A 28 -2.09 14.86 13.35
C PHE A 28 -2.46 14.06 14.59
N ASP A 29 -3.35 14.63 15.40
CA ASP A 29 -3.91 13.98 16.58
C ASP A 29 -4.82 12.81 16.21
N ASP A 30 -5.11 11.96 17.20
CA ASP A 30 -6.03 10.84 17.02
C ASP A 30 -7.45 11.34 16.68
N ASN A 31 -8.12 10.62 15.79
CA ASN A 31 -9.47 10.96 15.28
C ASN A 31 -9.58 12.38 14.70
N SER A 32 -8.50 12.92 14.13
CA SER A 32 -8.54 14.21 13.44
C SER A 32 -9.27 14.18 12.09
N PHE A 33 -9.66 13.00 11.60
CA PHE A 33 -10.36 12.80 10.35
C PHE A 33 -11.56 11.85 10.50
N ASP A 34 -12.57 12.01 9.66
CA ASP A 34 -13.71 11.09 9.59
C ASP A 34 -13.39 9.78 8.84
N VAL A 35 -12.49 9.89 7.85
CA VAL A 35 -12.07 8.77 7.00
C VAL A 35 -10.62 8.91 6.54
N VAL A 36 -9.88 7.79 6.54
CA VAL A 36 -8.56 7.69 5.89
C VAL A 36 -8.67 6.85 4.62
N HIS A 37 -8.08 7.34 3.52
CA HIS A 37 -8.00 6.59 2.26
C HIS A 37 -6.54 6.46 1.82
N SER A 38 -6.12 5.25 1.49
CA SER A 38 -4.77 4.95 0.98
C SER A 38 -4.85 3.86 -0.09
N ASN A 39 -4.25 4.08 -1.25
CA ASN A 39 -4.29 3.15 -2.38
C ASN A 39 -2.89 2.97 -2.96
N SER A 40 -2.38 1.72 -2.96
CA SER A 40 -1.02 1.38 -3.42
C SER A 40 0.10 2.20 -2.75
N VAL A 41 0.07 2.35 -1.41
CA VAL A 41 1.10 3.10 -0.67
C VAL A 41 1.85 2.23 0.31
N ILE A 42 1.16 1.33 1.02
CA ILE A 42 1.75 0.56 2.13
C ILE A 42 2.88 -0.37 1.69
N GLU A 43 2.86 -0.86 0.44
CA GLU A 43 3.95 -1.63 -0.14
C GLU A 43 5.23 -0.81 -0.39
N HIS A 44 5.16 0.52 -0.31
CA HIS A 44 6.24 1.46 -0.60
C HIS A 44 6.85 2.13 0.63
N VAL A 45 6.24 2.02 1.81
CA VAL A 45 6.72 2.75 3.00
C VAL A 45 8.00 2.16 3.60
N GLY A 46 8.40 0.97 3.18
CA GLY A 46 9.59 0.29 3.67
C GLY A 46 9.36 -1.20 3.84
N HIS A 47 9.79 -1.73 4.99
CA HIS A 47 9.60 -3.13 5.36
C HIS A 47 8.51 -3.25 6.43
N TRP A 48 8.45 -4.43 7.07
CA TRP A 48 7.39 -4.76 8.00
C TRP A 48 7.19 -3.72 9.11
N ARG A 49 8.27 -3.20 9.69
CA ARG A 49 8.21 -2.19 10.75
C ARG A 49 7.54 -0.90 10.27
N GLU A 50 7.89 -0.42 9.08
CA GLU A 50 7.31 0.79 8.48
C GLU A 50 5.85 0.59 8.11
N MET A 51 5.49 -0.61 7.63
CA MET A 51 4.10 -0.98 7.37
C MET A 51 3.26 -1.02 8.64
N GLU A 52 3.80 -1.56 9.74
CA GLU A 52 3.14 -1.54 11.06
C GLU A 52 2.93 -0.10 11.56
N MET A 53 3.93 0.76 11.37
CA MET A 53 3.83 2.18 11.70
C MET A 53 2.73 2.86 10.86
N MET A 54 2.73 2.69 9.54
CA MET A 54 1.69 3.25 8.68
C MET A 54 0.29 2.71 9.02
N ALA A 55 0.17 1.40 9.27
CA ALA A 55 -1.11 0.80 9.64
C ALA A 55 -1.63 1.37 10.97
N ARG A 56 -0.75 1.62 11.94
CA ARG A 56 -1.10 2.31 13.20
C ARG A 56 -1.60 3.73 12.93
N GLU A 57 -0.89 4.50 12.11
CA GLU A 57 -1.29 5.87 11.74
C GLU A 57 -2.68 5.87 11.09
N VAL A 58 -2.93 5.01 10.10
CA VAL A 58 -4.24 4.89 9.45
C VAL A 58 -5.35 4.60 10.47
N ARG A 59 -5.11 3.67 11.40
CA ARG A 59 -6.13 3.20 12.36
C ARG A 59 -6.44 4.20 13.47
N ARG A 60 -5.47 5.04 13.87
CA ARG A 60 -5.67 6.05 14.93
C ARG A 60 -6.27 7.36 14.42
N LEU A 61 -6.03 7.69 13.15
CA LEU A 61 -6.41 8.98 12.56
C LEU A 61 -7.91 9.14 12.30
N ALA A 62 -8.62 8.04 12.08
CA ALA A 62 -10.05 8.05 11.82
C ALA A 62 -10.74 6.75 12.27
N PRO A 63 -12.02 6.80 12.67
CA PRO A 63 -12.82 5.59 12.90
C PRO A 63 -13.01 4.78 11.61
N ASN A 64 -13.04 5.43 10.45
CA ASN A 64 -13.23 4.78 9.16
C ASN A 64 -11.97 4.81 8.29
N TYR A 65 -11.68 3.73 7.57
CA TYR A 65 -10.61 3.73 6.59
C TYR A 65 -10.81 2.75 5.43
N PHE A 66 -10.11 3.04 4.34
CA PHE A 66 -9.95 2.18 3.17
C PHE A 66 -8.48 2.13 2.77
N VAL A 67 -7.85 0.97 2.87
CA VAL A 67 -6.45 0.74 2.48
C VAL A 67 -6.39 -0.36 1.43
N GLN A 68 -5.93 -0.03 0.23
CA GLN A 68 -5.72 -1.00 -0.84
C GLN A 68 -4.22 -1.21 -1.09
N THR A 69 -3.85 -2.46 -1.33
CA THR A 69 -2.49 -2.84 -1.74
C THR A 69 -2.53 -4.02 -2.73
N PRO A 70 -1.56 -4.13 -3.66
CA PRO A 70 -1.45 -5.28 -4.52
C PRO A 70 -1.16 -6.57 -3.75
N ASN A 71 -1.70 -7.68 -4.25
CA ASN A 71 -1.52 -8.99 -3.65
C ASN A 71 -0.24 -9.65 -4.19
N ILE A 72 0.66 -10.10 -3.29
CA ILE A 72 1.87 -10.84 -3.67
C ILE A 72 1.57 -12.13 -4.45
N TRP A 73 0.36 -12.67 -4.38
CA TRP A 73 0.00 -13.88 -5.12
C TRP A 73 -0.58 -13.63 -6.52
N PHE A 74 -0.66 -12.37 -6.98
CA PHE A 74 -1.08 -12.07 -8.35
C PHE A 74 0.09 -12.29 -9.32
N PRO A 75 -0.07 -13.05 -10.42
CA PRO A 75 1.05 -13.49 -11.27
C PRO A 75 1.74 -12.36 -12.04
N ILE A 76 1.14 -11.18 -12.15
CA ILE A 76 1.72 -10.04 -12.85
C ILE A 76 2.10 -8.99 -11.81
N GLU A 77 3.38 -8.66 -11.73
CA GLU A 77 3.84 -7.61 -10.85
C GLU A 77 3.32 -6.24 -11.36
N PRO A 78 2.56 -5.47 -10.55
CA PRO A 78 1.85 -4.28 -11.02
C PRO A 78 2.75 -3.08 -11.36
N HIS A 79 3.92 -2.97 -10.74
CA HIS A 79 4.83 -1.83 -10.90
C HIS A 79 5.73 -1.97 -12.15
N PHE A 80 6.20 -3.18 -12.41
CA PHE A 80 7.09 -3.56 -13.50
C PHE A 80 6.33 -4.14 -14.69
N LYS A 81 5.07 -4.57 -14.49
CA LYS A 81 4.22 -5.23 -15.50
C LYS A 81 4.85 -6.50 -16.07
N LEU A 82 5.71 -7.15 -15.28
CA LEU A 82 6.39 -8.38 -15.64
C LEU A 82 5.75 -9.56 -14.91
N PRO A 83 5.57 -10.70 -15.59
CA PRO A 83 5.07 -11.90 -14.96
C PRO A 83 6.09 -12.45 -13.94
N PHE A 84 5.61 -12.85 -12.77
CA PHE A 84 6.32 -13.62 -11.73
C PHE A 84 7.58 -12.98 -11.12
N VAL A 85 7.94 -11.76 -11.54
CA VAL A 85 9.24 -11.17 -11.20
C VAL A 85 9.42 -10.88 -9.70
N HIS A 86 8.34 -10.63 -8.96
CA HIS A 86 8.38 -10.37 -7.52
C HIS A 86 8.64 -11.63 -6.67
N TRP A 87 8.47 -12.83 -7.22
CA TRP A 87 8.78 -14.10 -6.55
C TRP A 87 10.24 -14.53 -6.70
N LEU A 88 11.01 -13.84 -7.55
CA LEU A 88 12.40 -14.18 -7.82
C LEU A 88 13.33 -13.57 -6.75
N PRO A 89 14.52 -14.16 -6.54
CA PRO A 89 15.58 -13.55 -5.74
C PRO A 89 15.87 -12.12 -6.20
N GLU A 90 16.24 -11.26 -5.28
CA GLU A 90 16.41 -9.82 -5.51
C GLU A 90 17.32 -9.51 -6.70
N GLN A 91 18.47 -10.19 -6.80
CA GLN A 91 19.44 -9.97 -7.88
C GLN A 91 18.84 -10.30 -9.24
N THR A 92 18.09 -11.40 -9.33
CA THR A 92 17.39 -11.79 -10.57
C THR A 92 16.27 -10.82 -10.90
N ARG A 93 15.50 -10.40 -9.90
CA ARG A 93 14.45 -9.40 -10.04
C ARG A 93 15.00 -8.09 -10.57
N ALA A 94 16.09 -7.58 -9.99
CA ALA A 94 16.78 -6.36 -10.41
C ALA A 94 17.29 -6.49 -11.85
N ALA A 95 17.97 -7.59 -12.20
CA ALA A 95 18.47 -7.83 -13.54
C ALA A 95 17.34 -7.87 -14.59
N LEU A 96 16.23 -8.54 -14.29
CA LEU A 96 15.07 -8.61 -15.19
C LEU A 96 14.38 -7.25 -15.34
N VAL A 97 14.21 -6.50 -14.25
CA VAL A 97 13.61 -5.16 -14.30
C VAL A 97 14.51 -4.19 -15.09
N GLN A 98 15.83 -4.28 -14.92
CA GLN A 98 16.80 -3.50 -15.69
C GLN A 98 16.77 -3.86 -17.18
N ALA A 99 16.70 -5.15 -17.50
CA ALA A 99 16.62 -5.64 -18.88
C ALA A 99 15.29 -5.29 -19.55
N ALA A 100 14.17 -5.39 -18.84
CA ALA A 100 12.83 -5.06 -19.33
C ALA A 100 12.62 -3.56 -19.52
N GLY A 101 13.21 -2.74 -18.63
CA GLY A 101 13.29 -1.28 -18.78
C GLY A 101 14.33 -0.83 -19.81
N ARG A 102 15.05 -1.78 -20.43
CA ARG A 102 16.08 -1.63 -21.47
C ARG A 102 17.07 -0.47 -21.19
N SER A 103 17.89 -0.67 -20.16
CA SER A 103 19.21 -0.06 -19.89
C SER A 103 19.38 1.48 -19.88
N LYS A 104 18.34 2.28 -20.09
CA LYS A 104 18.43 3.76 -20.03
C LYS A 104 17.82 4.39 -18.78
N LYS A 105 17.08 3.63 -17.97
CA LYS A 105 16.47 4.12 -16.73
C LYS A 105 17.34 3.97 -15.49
N PHE A 106 18.34 3.08 -15.54
CA PHE A 106 19.21 2.79 -14.41
C PHE A 106 20.65 2.97 -14.87
N ALA A 107 21.44 3.76 -14.14
CA ALA A 107 22.85 4.01 -14.41
C ALA A 107 23.70 2.76 -14.17
N ASP A 108 23.34 1.95 -13.17
CA ASP A 108 24.04 0.72 -12.81
C ASP A 108 23.09 -0.33 -12.19
N ALA A 109 23.66 -1.47 -11.80
CA ALA A 109 22.92 -2.55 -11.14
C ALA A 109 22.46 -2.16 -9.72
N GLY A 110 23.17 -1.25 -9.05
CA GLY A 110 22.80 -0.76 -7.72
C GLY A 110 21.50 0.03 -7.75
N GLU A 111 21.31 0.89 -8.74
CA GLU A 111 20.06 1.64 -8.91
C GLU A 111 18.86 0.72 -9.19
N ALA A 112 19.05 -0.32 -10.02
CA ALA A 112 18.02 -1.33 -10.27
C ALA A 112 17.68 -2.11 -8.98
N THR A 113 18.67 -2.47 -8.17
CA THR A 113 18.49 -3.10 -6.86
C THR A 113 17.70 -2.19 -5.91
N GLN A 114 18.10 -0.92 -5.78
CA GLN A 114 17.37 0.05 -4.95
C GLN A 114 15.92 0.21 -5.41
N TYR A 115 15.67 0.22 -6.72
CA TYR A 115 14.33 0.35 -7.28
C TYR A 115 13.44 -0.84 -6.88
N VAL A 116 13.94 -2.07 -6.98
CA VAL A 116 13.15 -3.26 -6.60
C VAL A 116 13.01 -3.45 -5.10
N GLN A 117 13.85 -2.79 -4.28
CA GLN A 117 13.77 -2.80 -2.81
C GLN A 117 12.70 -1.84 -2.27
N ARG A 118 12.26 -0.86 -3.07
CA ARG A 118 11.18 0.08 -2.70
C ARG A 118 9.79 -0.53 -2.71
N ILE A 119 9.66 -1.82 -3.04
CA ILE A 119 8.38 -2.51 -3.16
C ILE A 119 8.43 -3.79 -2.33
N SER A 120 7.59 -3.84 -1.31
CA SER A 120 7.38 -5.00 -0.46
C SER A 120 5.91 -5.40 -0.54
N LEU A 121 5.58 -6.30 -1.47
CA LEU A 121 4.20 -6.77 -1.67
C LEU A 121 3.71 -7.59 -0.47
N LEU A 122 2.40 -7.53 -0.21
CA LEU A 122 1.78 -8.16 0.94
C LEU A 122 0.89 -9.33 0.56
N SER A 123 0.86 -10.35 1.43
CA SER A 123 -0.14 -11.40 1.42
C SER A 123 -1.37 -11.01 2.25
N ALA A 124 -2.49 -11.69 2.02
CA ALA A 124 -3.71 -11.48 2.82
C ALA A 124 -3.49 -11.70 4.32
N ALA A 125 -2.62 -12.65 4.71
CA ALA A 125 -2.29 -12.90 6.11
C ALA A 125 -1.56 -11.71 6.74
N GLN A 126 -0.61 -11.11 6.02
CA GLN A 126 0.10 -9.91 6.47
C GLN A 126 -0.83 -8.70 6.57
N VAL A 127 -1.73 -8.50 5.59
CA VAL A 127 -2.74 -7.43 5.67
C VAL A 127 -3.64 -7.62 6.89
N ARG A 128 -4.02 -8.86 7.26
CA ARG A 128 -4.77 -9.15 8.50
C ARG A 128 -4.01 -8.76 9.76
N CYS A 129 -2.70 -8.97 9.80
CA CYS A 129 -1.88 -8.57 10.93
C CYS A 129 -1.79 -7.04 11.07
N LEU A 130 -1.68 -6.32 9.94
CA LEU A 130 -1.61 -4.85 9.92
C LEU A 130 -2.95 -4.20 10.27
N PHE A 131 -4.05 -4.79 9.79
CA PHE A 131 -5.42 -4.28 9.97
C PHE A 131 -6.34 -5.33 10.60
N PRO A 132 -6.13 -5.68 11.89
CA PRO A 132 -6.87 -6.77 12.55
C PRO A 132 -8.35 -6.43 12.79
N ASP A 133 -8.72 -5.16 12.68
CA ASP A 133 -10.08 -4.64 12.82
C ASP A 133 -10.77 -4.34 11.48
N ALA A 134 -10.11 -4.65 10.35
CA ALA A 134 -10.69 -4.49 9.02
C ALA A 134 -11.44 -5.73 8.54
N ARG A 135 -12.46 -5.50 7.70
CA ARG A 135 -12.90 -6.48 6.71
C ARG A 135 -11.92 -6.46 5.55
N ILE A 136 -11.48 -7.64 5.11
CA ILE A 136 -10.57 -7.76 3.96
C ILE A 136 -11.32 -8.25 2.72
N TRP A 137 -11.32 -7.40 1.70
CA TRP A 137 -11.83 -7.73 0.37
C TRP A 137 -10.72 -8.12 -0.58
N ARG A 138 -11.08 -8.97 -1.54
CA ARG A 138 -10.20 -9.45 -2.61
C ARG A 138 -10.75 -8.98 -3.94
N GLU A 139 -10.06 -8.05 -4.57
CA GLU A 139 -10.36 -7.62 -5.93
C GLU A 139 -9.80 -8.68 -6.89
N ARG A 140 -10.67 -9.32 -7.68
CA ARG A 140 -10.29 -10.42 -8.56
C ARG A 140 -10.33 -10.03 -10.02
N VAL A 141 -9.35 -10.51 -10.78
CA VAL A 141 -9.30 -10.45 -12.24
C VAL A 141 -9.13 -11.88 -12.74
N LEU A 142 -10.05 -12.34 -13.59
CA LEU A 142 -10.04 -13.71 -14.13
C LEU A 142 -9.93 -14.78 -13.02
N GLY A 143 -10.61 -14.57 -11.89
CA GLY A 143 -10.60 -15.49 -10.74
C GLY A 143 -9.39 -15.37 -9.81
N VAL A 144 -8.33 -14.66 -10.20
CA VAL A 144 -7.13 -14.47 -9.37
C VAL A 144 -7.24 -13.18 -8.57
N THR A 145 -6.88 -13.21 -7.28
CA THR A 145 -6.86 -12.00 -6.43
C THR A 145 -5.72 -11.10 -6.88
N LYS A 146 -6.05 -9.94 -7.47
CA LYS A 146 -5.11 -8.92 -7.93
C LYS A 146 -4.66 -8.00 -6.80
N SER A 147 -5.61 -7.57 -5.98
CA SER A 147 -5.38 -6.63 -4.89
C SER A 147 -6.22 -7.00 -3.67
N LEU A 148 -5.75 -6.52 -2.53
CA LEU A 148 -6.36 -6.68 -1.22
C LEU A 148 -6.78 -5.30 -0.74
N VAL A 149 -7.98 -5.22 -0.18
CA VAL A 149 -8.51 -4.02 0.45
C VAL A 149 -8.79 -4.34 1.90
N ALA A 150 -8.20 -3.58 2.82
CA ALA A 150 -8.57 -3.55 4.23
C ALA A 150 -9.46 -2.32 4.47
N GLU A 151 -10.68 -2.55 4.94
CA GLU A 151 -11.61 -1.47 5.24
C GLU A 151 -12.28 -1.63 6.61
N ARG A 152 -12.49 -0.50 7.27
CA ARG A 152 -13.26 -0.37 8.50
C ARG A 152 -14.25 0.77 8.28
N PHE A 153 -15.55 0.50 8.35
CA PHE A 153 -16.59 1.52 8.30
C PHE A 153 -17.62 1.25 9.40
N GLU A 154 -17.77 2.18 10.32
CA GLU A 154 -18.77 2.15 11.39
C GLU A 154 -19.98 3.01 10.97
N GLY A 155 -21.16 2.39 10.85
CA GLY A 155 -22.38 3.10 10.50
C GLY A 155 -23.65 2.32 10.85
N PRO A 156 -24.77 3.00 11.17
CA PRO A 156 -26.05 2.34 11.41
C PRO A 156 -26.53 1.65 10.12
N GLY A 157 -26.55 0.31 10.11
CA GLY A 157 -27.03 -0.50 8.99
C GLY A 157 -25.95 -1.27 8.22
N LEU A 158 -24.67 -1.01 8.46
CA LEU A 158 -23.58 -1.89 7.99
C LEU A 158 -23.35 -2.96 9.06
N SER A 159 -24.21 -4.00 9.06
CA SER A 159 -23.95 -5.18 9.87
C SER A 159 -22.56 -5.73 9.50
N ARG A 160 -21.79 -6.12 10.51
CA ARG A 160 -20.57 -6.91 10.33
C ARG A 160 -20.97 -8.16 9.53
N ALA A 161 -20.76 -8.15 8.21
CA ALA A 161 -20.92 -9.34 7.41
C ALA A 161 -19.98 -10.40 8.01
N PRO A 162 -20.47 -11.65 8.22
CA PRO A 162 -19.60 -12.71 8.70
C PRO A 162 -18.38 -12.80 7.79
N ASN A 163 -17.23 -13.07 8.39
CA ASN A 163 -15.97 -13.28 7.67
C ASN A 163 -16.17 -14.44 6.68
N ASP A 164 -16.54 -14.14 5.43
CA ASP A 164 -16.54 -15.11 4.35
C ASP A 164 -15.09 -15.36 3.94
N ASN A 165 -14.48 -16.29 4.67
CA ASN A 165 -13.13 -16.78 4.46
C ASN A 165 -13.21 -18.20 3.89
N PRO A 166 -12.89 -18.42 2.61
CA PRO A 166 -12.06 -19.55 2.22
C PRO A 166 -10.59 -19.27 2.58
#